data_AF-A0A3B0UIZ0-F1
#
_entry.id   AF-A0A3B0UIZ0-F1
#
_cell.length_a   1.000
_cell.length_b   1.000
_cell.length_c   1.000
_cell.angle_alpha   90.00
_cell.angle_beta   90.00
_cell.angle_gamma   90.00
#
_symmetry.space_group_name_H-M   'P 1'
#
loop_
_entity.id
_entity.type
_entity.pdbx_description
1 polymer ?
#
loop_
_entity_poly.entity_id
_entity_poly.type
_entity_poly.pdbx_seq_one_letter_code
_entity_poly.pdbx_strand_id
1 'polypeptide(L)' 'MTETSNKIGVLIVDDHLVVRQGIRFLLEQNDDIDIVGEAS' A
#
# COMPACT_ATOMS: atom_id res chain seq x y z
N MET A 1 5.99 21.20 16.08
CA MET A 1 4.93 21.09 15.05
C MET A 1 4.88 19.62 14.68
N THR A 2 3.88 18.89 15.16
CA THR A 2 3.73 17.46 14.85
C THR A 2 2.84 17.36 13.62
N GLU A 3 3.43 17.23 12.44
CA GLU A 3 2.68 16.83 11.25
C GLU A 3 2.17 15.40 11.47
N THR A 4 0.88 15.26 11.74
CA THR A 4 0.16 14.00 11.52
C THR A 4 0.20 13.75 10.02
N SER A 5 1.19 13.00 9.55
CA SER A 5 1.25 12.49 8.18
C SER A 5 -0.01 11.66 7.96
N ASN A 6 -0.98 12.23 7.25
CA ASN A 6 -2.31 11.67 7.07
C ASN A 6 -2.29 10.61 5.96
N LYS A 7 -1.43 9.60 6.11
CA LYS A 7 -1.25 8.54 5.12
C LYS A 7 -2.45 7.60 5.12
N ILE A 8 -2.85 7.18 3.94
CA ILE A 8 -3.90 6.19 3.73
C ILE A 8 -3.27 4.81 3.88
N GLY A 9 -3.66 4.09 4.93
CA GLY A 9 -3.27 2.69 5.13
C GLY A 9 -4.02 1.77 4.16
N VAL A 10 -3.29 0.98 3.38
CA VAL A 10 -3.83 0.06 2.38
C VAL A 10 -3.41 -1.38 2.67
N LEU A 11 -4.39 -2.30 2.68
CA LEU A 11 -4.18 -3.75 2.71
C LEU A 11 -4.45 -4.30 1.30
N ILE A 12 -3.46 -5.00 0.73
CA ILE A 12 -3.60 -5.63 -0.59
C ILE A 12 -4.06 -7.08 -0.39
N VAL A 13 -5.20 -7.45 -0.97
CA VAL A 13 -5.76 -8.82 -0.88
C VAL A 13 -5.99 -9.36 -2.28
N ASP A 14 -5.23 -10.39 -2.65
CA ASP A 14 -5.36 -11.09 -3.94
C ASP A 14 -4.71 -12.48 -3.83
N ASP A 15 -5.28 -13.49 -4.49
CA ASP A 15 -4.76 -14.86 -4.51
C ASP A 15 -3.55 -15.03 -5.45
N HIS A 16 -3.22 -14.00 -6.24
CA HIS A 16 -2.14 -14.02 -7.22
C HIS A 16 -0.97 -13.10 -6.85
N LEU A 17 0.21 -13.71 -6.65
CA LEU A 17 1.44 -13.01 -6.27
C LEU A 17 1.83 -11.87 -7.24
N VAL A 18 1.74 -12.11 -8.54
CA VAL A 18 2.13 -11.12 -9.57
C VAL A 18 1.23 -9.87 -9.50
N VAL A 19 -0.05 -10.05 -9.22
CA VAL A 19 -1.01 -8.95 -9.11
C VAL A 19 -0.69 -8.11 -7.88
N ARG A 20 -0.45 -8.74 -6.72
CA ARG A 20 -0.07 -8.02 -5.50
C ARG A 20 1.21 -7.19 -5.68
N GLN A 21 2.23 -7.77 -6.32
CA GLN A 21 3.48 -7.07 -6.61
C GLN A 21 3.27 -5.86 -7.54
N GLY A 22 2.45 -6.01 -8.58
CA GLY A 22 2.11 -4.92 -9.49
C GLY A 22 1.36 -3.78 -8.78
N ILE A 23 0.34 -4.12 -7.97
CA ILE A 23 -0.43 -3.14 -7.21
C ILE A 23 0.48 -2.41 -6.21
N ARG A 24 1.30 -3.14 -5.46
CA ARG A 24 2.27 -2.56 -4.52
C ARG A 24 3.19 -1.57 -5.23
N PHE A 25 3.81 -1.96 -6.33
CA PHE A 25 4.74 -1.11 -7.08
C PHE A 25 4.10 0.21 -7.53
N LEU A 26 2.84 0.17 -7.95
CA LEU A 26 2.10 1.36 -8.36
C LEU A 26 1.74 2.27 -7.18
N LEU A 27 1.32 1.68 -6.06
CA LEU A 27 0.88 2.43 -4.89
C LEU A 27 2.05 3.05 -4.11
N GLU A 28 3.20 2.38 -4.03
CA GLU A 28 4.42 2.87 -3.37
C GLU A 28 5.02 4.12 -4.04
N GLN A 29 4.57 4.49 -5.24
CA GLN A 29 4.95 5.76 -5.91
C GLN A 29 4.25 6.99 -5.31
N ASN A 30 3.23 6.81 -4.46
CA ASN A 30 2.47 7.90 -3.85
C ASN A 30 2.87 8.08 -2.38
N ASP A 31 3.41 9.25 -2.02
CA ASP A 31 3.90 9.53 -0.66
C ASP A 31 2.80 9.49 0.41
N ASP A 32 1.54 9.67 0.00
CA ASP A 32 0.35 9.65 0.85
C ASP A 32 -0.17 8.23 1.14
N ILE A 33 0.39 7.19 0.52
CA ILE A 33 -0.05 5.81 0.68
C ILE A 33 0.95 5.03 1.55
N ASP A 34 0.41 4.23 2.47
CA ASP A 34 1.19 3.32 3.31
C ASP A 34 0.63 1.89 3.18
N ILE A 35 1.46 0.95 2.70
CA ILE A 35 1.04 -0.46 2.57
C ILE A 35 1.21 -1.14 3.92
N VAL A 36 0.10 -1.38 4.60
CA VAL A 36 0.10 -1.92 5.97
C VAL A 36 0.05 -3.44 6.03
N GLY A 37 -0.14 -4.12 4.89
CA GLY A 37 -0.08 -5.58 4.81
C GLY A 37 -0.49 -6.16 3.47
N GLU A 38 -0.31 -7.48 3.35
CA GLU A 38 -0.78 -8.30 2.24
C GLU A 38 -1.50 -9.55 2.76
N ALA A 39 -2.52 -9.99 2.02
CA ALA A 39 -3.20 -11.26 2.25
C ALA A 39 -3.53 -11.96 0.91
N SER A 40 -3.84 -13.26 0.99
CA SER A 40 -4.34 -14.09 -0.12
C SER A 40 -5.71 -14.65 0.21
#